data_AF-A0A933SB21-F1
#
_entry.id   AF-A0A933SB21-F1
#
_cell.length_a   1.000
_cell.length_b   1.000
_cell.length_c   1.000
_cell.angle_alpha   90.00
_cell.angle_beta   90.00
_cell.angle_gamma   90.00
#
_symmetry.space_group_name_H-M   'P 1'
#
loop_
_entity.id
_entity.type
_entity.pdbx_description
1 polymer ?
#
loop_
_entity_poly.entity_id
_entity_poly.type
_entity_poly.pdbx_seq_one_letter_code
_entity_poly.pdbx_strand_id
1 'polypeptide(L)'
;MMLRSLVVPGWGQFHNRAWIKAAAVAAGEGVLVSKLAKDGRDLNTWRERVDQAVRDEDSEGYAAAATEYNAALDRQVGHQWLLGGVIAYALVDAYVDAHFRDFDIEFRTDPALPDGIPPSSARPVRGAGGRGVGVRAALRWHF
;
A
#
# COMPACT_ATOMS: atom_id res chain seq x y z
N MET A 1 5.41 30.00 -21.38
CA MET A 1 5.47 28.57 -21.75
C MET A 1 5.17 27.69 -20.52
N MET A 2 3.97 27.78 -19.95
CA MET A 2 3.60 27.12 -18.69
C MET A 2 2.24 26.42 -18.85
N LEU A 3 2.22 25.21 -19.41
CA LEU A 3 0.98 24.41 -19.61
C LEU A 3 1.29 22.94 -20.03
N ARG A 4 2.43 22.38 -19.59
CA ARG A 4 2.89 21.03 -20.02
C ARG A 4 3.11 20.03 -18.88
N SER A 5 2.99 20.45 -17.62
CA SER A 5 3.35 19.65 -16.43
C SER A 5 2.15 19.08 -15.67
N LEU A 6 0.96 19.05 -16.29
CA LEU A 6 -0.33 18.82 -15.60
C LEU A 6 -1.10 17.59 -16.10
N VAL A 7 -0.41 16.65 -16.76
CA VAL A 7 -1.05 15.46 -17.39
C VAL A 7 -0.52 14.12 -16.84
N VAL A 8 0.56 14.13 -16.04
CA VAL A 8 1.00 12.94 -15.30
C VAL A 8 1.36 13.34 -13.85
N PRO A 9 0.52 13.05 -12.85
CA PRO A 9 0.91 13.18 -11.45
C PRO A 9 2.02 12.15 -11.16
N GLY A 10 3.26 12.61 -11.03
CA GLY A 10 4.40 11.73 -10.73
C GLY A 10 5.76 12.17 -11.28
N TRP A 11 5.83 13.04 -12.30
CA TRP A 11 7.11 13.39 -12.95
C TRP A 11 8.15 14.02 -12.00
N GLY A 12 7.69 14.68 -10.92
CA GLY A 12 8.57 15.26 -9.89
C GLY A 12 9.14 14.26 -8.87
N GLN A 13 8.65 13.02 -8.79
CA GLN A 13 9.06 12.05 -7.75
C GLN A 13 10.12 11.03 -8.17
N PHE A 14 10.58 11.06 -9.43
CA PHE A 14 11.45 10.01 -10.01
C PHE A 14 12.78 9.80 -9.26
N HIS A 15 13.24 10.77 -8.47
CA HIS A 15 14.55 10.75 -7.82
C HIS A 15 14.58 10.31 -6.34
N ASN A 16 13.45 10.01 -5.68
CA ASN A 16 13.47 9.61 -4.26
C ASN A 16 12.57 8.40 -3.93
N ARG A 17 13.19 7.20 -3.92
CA ARG A 17 12.73 5.91 -3.37
C ARG A 17 11.37 5.31 -3.82
N ALA A 18 10.48 6.07 -4.45
CA ALA A 18 9.13 5.65 -4.84
C ALA A 18 9.11 4.55 -5.93
N TRP A 19 10.16 4.44 -6.75
CA TRP A 19 10.24 3.48 -7.85
C TRP A 19 10.18 2.01 -7.38
N ILE A 20 10.70 1.69 -6.19
CA ILE A 20 10.63 0.35 -5.61
C ILE A 20 9.18 0.00 -5.24
N LYS A 21 8.44 0.97 -4.66
CA LYS A 21 7.02 0.82 -4.30
C LYS A 21 6.17 0.58 -5.54
N ALA A 22 6.37 1.40 -6.58
CA ALA A 22 5.70 1.25 -7.87
C ALA A 22 6.01 -0.08 -8.57
N ALA A 23 7.28 -0.51 -8.56
CA ALA A 23 7.68 -1.80 -9.13
C ALA A 23 7.08 -3.00 -8.37
N ALA A 24 6.99 -2.92 -7.04
CA ALA A 24 6.36 -3.95 -6.22
C ALA A 24 4.85 -4.05 -6.47
N VAL A 25 4.14 -2.92 -6.59
CA VAL A 25 2.71 -2.89 -6.97
C VAL A 25 2.51 -3.48 -8.36
N ALA A 26 3.25 -3.00 -9.37
CA ALA A 26 3.14 -3.49 -10.74
C ALA A 26 3.46 -4.99 -10.88
N ALA A 27 4.42 -5.52 -10.10
CA ALA A 27 4.71 -6.95 -10.05
C ALA A 27 3.55 -7.74 -9.40
N GLY A 28 2.98 -7.25 -8.30
CA GLY A 28 1.82 -7.88 -7.64
C GLY A 28 0.58 -7.90 -8.52
N GLU A 29 0.25 -6.77 -9.14
CA GLU A 29 -0.83 -6.64 -10.13
C GLU A 29 -0.59 -7.54 -11.34
N GLY A 30 0.62 -7.57 -11.90
CA GLY A 30 0.97 -8.42 -13.03
C GLY A 30 0.77 -9.91 -12.77
N VAL A 31 1.06 -10.39 -11.55
CA VAL A 31 0.78 -11.77 -11.13
C VAL A 31 -0.73 -12.01 -11.03
N LEU A 32 -1.51 -11.08 -10.48
CA LEU A 32 -2.96 -11.21 -10.38
C LEU A 32 -3.64 -11.18 -11.75
N VAL A 33 -3.24 -10.28 -12.65
CA VAL A 33 -3.72 -10.23 -14.04
C VAL A 33 -3.38 -11.53 -14.79
N SER A 34 -2.18 -12.08 -14.58
CA SER A 34 -1.77 -13.36 -15.19
C SER A 34 -2.63 -14.54 -14.69
N LYS A 35 -2.99 -14.55 -13.40
CA LYS A 35 -3.95 -15.52 -12.85
C LYS A 35 -5.33 -15.34 -13.47
N LEU A 36 -5.84 -14.11 -13.52
CA LEU A 36 -7.15 -13.78 -14.09
C LEU A 36 -7.28 -14.22 -15.56
N ALA A 37 -6.22 -14.03 -16.34
CA ALA A 37 -6.14 -14.49 -17.72
C ALA A 37 -6.12 -16.02 -17.84
N LYS A 38 -5.61 -16.75 -16.85
CA LYS A 38 -5.75 -18.21 -16.77
C LYS A 38 -7.16 -18.60 -16.35
N ASP A 39 -7.70 -18.01 -15.28
CA ASP A 39 -9.04 -18.32 -14.77
C ASP A 39 -10.11 -18.12 -15.86
N GLY A 40 -9.99 -17.09 -16.71
CA GLY A 40 -10.89 -16.88 -17.84
C GLY A 40 -10.79 -17.96 -18.94
N ARG A 41 -9.61 -18.55 -19.18
CA ARG A 41 -9.46 -19.70 -20.08
C ARG A 41 -10.03 -20.98 -19.47
N ASP A 42 -9.77 -21.20 -18.18
CA ASP A 42 -10.29 -22.35 -17.45
C ASP A 42 -11.84 -22.28 -17.40
N LEU A 43 -12.42 -21.10 -17.12
CA LEU A 43 -13.88 -20.89 -17.12
C LEU A 43 -14.51 -21.13 -18.50
N ASN A 44 -13.91 -20.61 -19.57
CA ASN A 44 -14.39 -20.88 -20.94
C ASN A 44 -14.34 -22.39 -21.26
N THR A 45 -13.25 -23.07 -20.88
CA THR A 45 -13.11 -24.53 -21.09
C THR A 45 -14.21 -25.32 -20.38
N TRP A 46 -14.53 -24.96 -19.13
CA TRP A 46 -15.60 -25.62 -18.39
C TRP A 46 -16.99 -25.26 -18.91
N ARG A 47 -17.20 -24.03 -19.38
CA ARG A 47 -18.43 -23.62 -20.05
C ARG A 47 -18.68 -24.42 -21.33
N GLU A 48 -17.66 -24.59 -22.16
CA GLU A 48 -17.73 -25.42 -23.37
C GLU A 48 -18.08 -26.87 -23.04
N ARG A 49 -17.61 -27.42 -21.91
CA ARG A 49 -17.96 -28.77 -21.44
C ARG A 49 -19.40 -28.88 -20.93
N VAL A 50 -19.90 -27.88 -20.20
CA VAL A 50 -21.33 -27.79 -19.83
C VAL A 50 -22.18 -27.75 -21.10
N ASP A 51 -21.83 -26.89 -22.06
CA ASP A 51 -22.53 -26.75 -23.34
C ASP A 51 -22.44 -28.02 -24.20
N GLN A 52 -21.41 -28.87 -24.04
CA GLN A 52 -21.28 -30.18 -24.69
C GLN A 52 -22.19 -31.21 -24.02
N ALA A 53 -22.13 -31.38 -22.69
CA ALA A 53 -22.96 -32.33 -21.96
C ALA A 53 -24.47 -32.08 -22.15
N VAL A 54 -24.90 -30.81 -22.28
CA VAL A 54 -26.28 -30.46 -22.65
C VAL A 54 -26.66 -30.95 -24.06
N ARG A 55 -25.73 -30.94 -25.03
CA ARG A 55 -25.97 -31.40 -26.40
C ARG A 55 -25.95 -32.93 -26.54
N ASP A 56 -25.13 -33.59 -25.72
CA ASP A 56 -24.97 -35.04 -25.73
C ASP A 56 -26.02 -35.75 -24.83
N GLU A 57 -26.94 -34.98 -24.22
CA GLU A 57 -27.96 -35.42 -23.26
C GLU A 57 -27.38 -36.15 -22.02
N ASP A 58 -26.10 -35.90 -21.70
CA ASP A 58 -25.37 -36.53 -20.59
C ASP A 58 -25.62 -35.79 -19.26
N SER A 59 -26.54 -36.31 -18.46
CA SER A 59 -26.86 -35.76 -17.14
C SER A 59 -25.73 -35.90 -16.11
N GLU A 60 -24.87 -36.93 -16.21
CA GLU A 60 -23.78 -37.14 -15.26
C GLU A 60 -22.60 -36.21 -15.59
N GLY A 61 -22.21 -36.15 -16.87
CA GLY A 61 -21.23 -35.20 -17.38
C GLY A 61 -21.64 -33.75 -17.15
N TYR A 62 -22.93 -33.43 -17.29
CA TYR A 62 -23.45 -32.09 -16.97
C TYR A 62 -23.23 -31.72 -15.51
N ALA A 63 -23.60 -32.60 -14.56
CA ALA A 63 -23.44 -32.33 -13.13
C ALA A 63 -21.96 -32.14 -12.73
N ALA A 64 -21.06 -32.95 -13.29
CA ALA A 64 -19.62 -32.81 -13.09
C ALA A 64 -19.08 -31.49 -13.69
N ALA A 65 -19.41 -31.18 -14.94
CA ALA A 65 -18.95 -29.97 -15.62
C ALA A 65 -19.50 -28.69 -14.97
N ALA A 66 -20.75 -28.69 -14.51
CA ALA A 66 -21.36 -27.55 -13.82
C ALA A 66 -20.69 -27.28 -12.46
N THR A 67 -20.27 -28.32 -11.74
CA THR A 67 -19.53 -28.20 -10.47
C THR A 67 -18.17 -27.52 -10.71
N GLU A 68 -17.42 -27.97 -11.72
CA GLU A 68 -16.12 -27.38 -12.06
C GLU A 68 -16.24 -25.97 -12.67
N TYR A 69 -17.30 -25.70 -13.43
CA TYR A 69 -17.61 -24.35 -13.92
C TYR A 69 -17.85 -23.38 -12.77
N ASN A 70 -18.66 -23.75 -11.78
CA ASN A 70 -18.89 -22.91 -10.59
C ASN A 70 -17.59 -22.69 -9.81
N ALA A 71 -16.78 -23.73 -9.62
CA ALA A 71 -15.48 -23.60 -8.96
C ALA A 71 -14.50 -22.72 -9.74
N ALA A 72 -14.54 -22.71 -11.08
CA ALA A 72 -13.75 -21.79 -11.91
C ALA A 72 -14.25 -20.35 -11.82
N LEU A 73 -15.57 -20.15 -11.77
CA LEU A 73 -16.20 -18.84 -11.62
C LEU A 73 -15.85 -18.21 -10.27
N ASP A 74 -15.97 -18.97 -9.17
CA ASP A 74 -15.61 -18.51 -7.82
C ASP A 74 -14.12 -18.11 -7.73
N ARG A 75 -13.21 -18.88 -8.36
CA ARG A 75 -11.79 -18.52 -8.44
C ARG A 75 -11.57 -17.21 -9.19
N GLN A 76 -12.21 -17.04 -10.34
CA GLN A 76 -12.09 -15.81 -11.14
C GLN A 76 -12.62 -14.60 -10.37
N VAL A 77 -13.82 -14.70 -9.80
CA VAL A 77 -14.45 -13.64 -9.00
C VAL A 77 -13.61 -13.31 -7.77
N GLY A 78 -13.07 -14.30 -7.07
CA GLY A 78 -12.16 -14.11 -5.95
C GLY A 78 -10.88 -13.35 -6.33
N HIS A 79 -10.26 -13.68 -7.47
CA HIS A 79 -9.11 -12.94 -7.97
C HIS A 79 -9.46 -11.54 -8.50
N GLN A 80 -10.66 -11.31 -9.05
CA GLN A 80 -11.16 -9.97 -9.40
C GLN A 80 -11.29 -9.08 -8.16
N TRP A 81 -11.92 -9.58 -7.09
CA TRP A 81 -12.04 -8.86 -5.82
C TRP A 81 -10.68 -8.59 -5.17
N LEU A 82 -9.76 -9.56 -5.22
CA LEU A 82 -8.40 -9.38 -4.71
C LEU A 82 -7.65 -8.29 -5.48
N LEU A 83 -7.71 -8.28 -6.81
CA LEU A 83 -7.11 -7.23 -7.64
C LEU A 83 -7.72 -5.86 -7.37
N GLY A 84 -9.05 -5.77 -7.28
CA GLY A 84 -9.76 -4.54 -6.91
C GLY A 84 -9.35 -4.02 -5.53
N GLY A 85 -9.20 -4.91 -4.55
CA GLY A 85 -8.72 -4.59 -3.21
C GLY A 85 -7.27 -4.09 -3.18
N VAL A 86 -6.37 -4.71 -3.97
CA VAL A 86 -4.97 -4.27 -4.12
C VAL A 86 -4.89 -2.87 -4.73
N ILE A 87 -5.65 -2.61 -5.82
CA ILE A 87 -5.70 -1.30 -6.46
C ILE A 87 -6.27 -0.25 -5.51
N ALA A 88 -7.39 -0.55 -4.83
CA ALA A 88 -7.99 0.37 -3.86
C ALA A 88 -7.04 0.69 -2.69
N TYR A 89 -6.33 -0.31 -2.15
CA TYR A 89 -5.31 -0.11 -1.13
C TYR A 89 -4.17 0.78 -1.63
N ALA A 90 -3.63 0.51 -2.83
CA ALA A 90 -2.55 1.30 -3.42
C ALA A 90 -2.96 2.77 -3.66
N LEU A 91 -4.21 3.02 -4.05
CA LEU A 91 -4.75 4.38 -4.21
C LEU A 91 -4.89 5.12 -2.86
N VAL A 92 -5.35 4.45 -1.80
CA VAL A 92 -5.44 5.03 -0.45
C VAL A 92 -4.04 5.32 0.12
N ASP A 93 -3.12 4.37 0.00
CA ASP A 93 -1.72 4.52 0.40
C ASP A 93 -1.06 5.68 -0.36
N ALA A 94 -1.25 5.80 -1.68
CA ALA A 94 -0.75 6.92 -2.48
C ALA A 94 -1.38 8.27 -2.10
N TYR A 95 -2.67 8.30 -1.74
CA TYR A 95 -3.35 9.50 -1.25
C TYR A 95 -2.76 9.99 0.08
N VAL A 96 -2.48 9.08 1.02
CA VAL A 96 -1.80 9.36 2.29
C VAL A 96 -0.37 9.85 2.02
N ASP A 97 0.39 9.13 1.19
CA ASP A 97 1.75 9.48 0.77
C ASP A 97 1.85 10.86 0.09
N ALA A 98 0.77 11.37 -0.49
CA ALA A 98 0.68 12.70 -1.08
C ALA A 98 0.35 13.77 -0.02
N HIS A 99 -0.63 13.53 0.86
CA HIS A 99 -1.06 14.51 1.87
C HIS A 99 -0.08 14.68 3.04
N PHE A 100 0.75 13.68 3.31
CA PHE A 100 1.73 13.73 4.41
C PHE A 100 3.17 14.04 3.96
N ARG A 101 3.41 14.24 2.65
CA ARG A 101 4.77 14.48 2.13
C ARG A 101 5.35 15.85 2.45
N ASP A 102 4.50 16.85 2.71
CA ASP A 102 4.91 18.23 2.99
C ASP A 102 5.18 18.49 4.50
N PHE A 103 5.07 17.46 5.37
CA PHE A 103 5.49 17.54 6.77
C PHE A 103 7.00 17.37 6.92
N ASP A 104 7.78 18.27 6.33
CA ASP A 104 9.13 18.51 6.81
C ASP A 104 9.03 19.09 8.23
N ILE A 105 9.34 18.27 9.24
CA ILE A 105 9.68 18.77 10.58
C ILE A 105 11.08 19.40 10.49
N GLU A 106 11.15 20.53 9.79
CA GLU A 106 12.27 21.44 9.88
C GLU A 106 12.25 21.98 11.30
N PHE A 107 13.12 21.43 12.17
CA PHE A 107 13.44 22.03 13.46
C PHE A 107 14.18 23.35 13.22
N ARG A 108 13.45 24.38 12.76
CA ARG A 108 13.93 25.75 12.80
C ARG A 108 14.21 26.08 14.24
N THR A 109 15.46 26.41 14.53
CA THR A 109 15.81 27.18 15.71
C THR A 109 15.04 28.49 15.63
N ASP A 110 13.93 28.58 16.36
CA ASP A 110 13.10 29.77 16.42
C ASP A 110 13.89 30.88 17.15
N PRO A 111 14.26 32.00 16.48
CA PRO A 111 14.96 33.10 17.13
C PRO A 111 14.08 33.88 18.11
N ALA A 112 12.78 33.57 18.22
CA ALA A 112 11.91 34.06 19.28
C ALA A 112 11.99 33.23 20.58
N LEU A 113 12.66 32.08 20.58
CA LEU A 113 13.17 31.49 21.83
C LEU A 113 14.30 32.39 22.34
N PRO A 114 14.20 32.97 23.54
CA PRO A 114 15.19 33.94 24.00
C PRO A 114 16.58 33.30 24.12
N ASP A 115 17.59 33.98 23.57
CA ASP A 115 19.01 33.69 23.74
C ASP A 115 19.36 33.62 25.24
N GLY A 116 19.32 32.40 25.81
CA GLY A 116 18.95 32.29 27.23
C GLY A 116 19.41 31.06 27.99
N ILE A 117 20.33 30.24 27.45
CA ILE A 117 21.17 29.37 28.29
C ILE A 117 22.63 29.58 27.87
N PRO A 118 23.37 30.50 28.50
CA PRO A 118 24.81 30.60 28.27
C PRO A 118 25.50 29.29 28.67
N PRO A 119 26.57 28.86 27.98
CA PRO A 119 27.33 27.68 28.38
C PRO A 119 27.82 27.86 29.82
N SER A 120 27.52 26.88 30.68
CA SER A 120 27.69 27.01 32.13
C SER A 120 29.16 26.91 32.58
N SER A 121 29.94 27.95 32.29
CA SER A 121 31.33 28.12 32.74
C SER A 121 31.39 28.59 34.21
N ALA A 122 30.96 27.73 35.13
CA ALA A 122 31.19 27.91 36.57
C ALA A 122 31.18 26.57 37.34
N ARG A 123 32.38 26.11 37.74
CA ARG A 123 32.63 25.27 38.94
C ARG A 123 33.23 26.19 40.02
N PRO A 124 33.23 25.88 41.34
CA PRO A 124 33.13 24.56 41.99
C PRO A 124 31.75 24.38 42.70
N VAL A 125 31.44 23.56 43.73
CA VAL A 125 32.19 22.79 44.76
C VAL A 125 31.56 21.38 44.98
N ARG A 126 32.22 20.58 45.83
CA ARG A 126 31.89 19.24 46.35
C ARG A 126 30.43 19.01 46.82
N GLY A 127 29.92 17.80 46.59
CA GLY A 127 28.77 17.22 47.31
C GLY A 127 28.44 15.81 46.79
N ALA A 128 28.49 14.80 47.67
CA ALA A 128 28.54 13.37 47.31
C ALA A 128 27.30 12.78 46.57
N GLY A 129 27.58 11.93 45.57
CA GLY A 129 26.98 10.60 45.42
C GLY A 129 25.47 10.44 45.21
N GLY A 130 25.07 10.15 43.96
CA GLY A 130 23.75 9.57 43.66
C GLY A 130 23.45 9.47 42.16
N ARG A 131 23.63 8.29 41.56
CA ARG A 131 23.22 8.05 40.16
C ARG A 131 21.72 7.77 40.09
N GLY A 132 20.94 8.73 39.58
CA GLY A 132 19.54 8.54 39.23
C GLY A 132 19.27 9.02 37.79
N VAL A 133 19.26 8.11 36.83
CA VAL A 133 18.87 8.41 35.44
C VAL A 133 17.34 8.36 35.35
N GLY A 134 16.70 9.51 35.56
CA GLY A 134 15.26 9.66 35.42
C GLY A 134 14.86 10.25 34.07
N VAL A 135 14.75 9.42 33.03
CA VAL A 135 14.13 9.86 31.76
C VAL A 135 12.61 9.78 31.91
N ARG A 136 11.94 10.93 32.01
CA ARG A 136 10.47 11.03 31.92
C ARG A 136 10.08 11.58 30.55
N ALA A 137 9.70 10.69 29.63
CA ALA A 137 9.00 11.09 28.42
C ALA A 137 7.58 11.53 28.79
N ALA A 138 7.27 12.82 28.61
CA ALA A 138 5.94 13.37 28.85
C ALA A 138 5.21 13.55 27.52
N LEU A 139 4.44 12.53 27.11
CA LEU A 139 3.44 12.68 26.04
C LEU A 139 2.21 13.41 26.62
N ARG A 140 2.06 14.67 26.23
CA ARG A 140 0.92 15.53 26.59
C ARG A 140 -0.01 15.65 25.38
N TRP A 141 -1.05 14.83 25.35
CA TRP A 141 -2.17 14.99 24.43
C TRP A 141 -3.15 16.02 25.00
N HIS A 142 -3.65 16.91 24.13
CA HIS A 142 -4.77 17.79 24.44
C HIS A 142 -5.97 17.38 23.58
N PHE A 143 -7.11 17.25 24.25
CA PHE A 143 -8.44 17.37 23.67
C PHE A 143 -8.94 18.80 23.92
#